data_AF-A0ABD6F745-F1
#
_entry.id   AF-A0ABD6F745-F1
#
_cell.length_a   1.000
_cell.length_b   1.000
_cell.length_c   1.000
_cell.angle_alpha   90.00
_cell.angle_beta   90.00
_cell.angle_gamma   90.00
#
_symmetry.space_group_name_H-M   'P 1'
#
loop_
_entity.id
_entity.type
_entity.pdbx_description
1 polymer ?
#
loop_
_entity_poly.entity_id
_entity_poly.type
_entity_poly.pdbx_seq_one_letter_code
_entity_poly.pdbx_strand_id
1 'polypeptide(L)'
;MEFPALFDDDELERVRAEQLAREYARREPYQPFLVVAQHYPRIARAIEQLWGAPEMDRFFDRLLIDERGNRAGFPPEVVQALLLLSSRHQQAFRYHTPADVWISDPTVSRRAAR
;
A
#
# COMPACT_ATOMS: atom_id res chain seq x y z
N MET A 1 -13.75 2.87 -47.51
CA MET A 1 -12.47 2.36 -46.97
C MET A 1 -12.84 1.38 -45.87
N GLU A 2 -12.76 0.09 -46.16
CA GLU A 2 -13.13 -0.99 -45.25
C GLU A 2 -11.84 -1.44 -44.56
N PHE A 3 -11.78 -1.31 -43.24
CA PHE A 3 -10.59 -1.73 -42.50
C PHE A 3 -10.47 -3.26 -42.57
N PRO A 4 -9.29 -3.82 -42.89
CA PRO A 4 -9.10 -5.27 -42.88
C PRO A 4 -9.34 -5.78 -41.45
N ALA A 5 -10.08 -6.89 -41.31
CA ALA A 5 -10.42 -7.50 -40.03
C ALA A 5 -9.15 -7.77 -39.20
N LEU A 6 -8.86 -6.89 -38.25
CA LEU A 6 -7.72 -6.92 -37.35
C LEU A 6 -8.13 -7.71 -36.11
N PHE A 7 -8.04 -9.04 -36.19
CA PHE A 7 -8.35 -9.97 -35.10
C PHE A 7 -9.80 -9.87 -34.58
N ASP A 8 -10.32 -10.95 -34.02
CA ASP A 8 -11.54 -10.83 -33.22
C ASP A 8 -11.21 -10.07 -31.92
N ASP A 9 -12.15 -9.30 -31.37
CA ASP A 9 -11.95 -8.51 -30.14
C ASP A 9 -11.40 -9.39 -28.99
N ASP A 10 -11.82 -10.65 -28.90
CA ASP A 10 -11.31 -11.62 -27.93
C ASP A 10 -9.87 -12.06 -28.21
N GLU A 11 -9.49 -12.21 -29.49
CA GLU A 11 -8.13 -12.59 -29.89
C GLU A 11 -7.13 -11.45 -29.61
N LEU A 12 -7.54 -10.20 -29.86
CA LEU A 12 -6.73 -9.01 -29.56
C LEU A 12 -6.51 -8.85 -28.05
N GLU A 13 -7.55 -9.03 -27.23
CA GLU A 13 -7.45 -9.00 -25.78
C GLU A 13 -6.54 -10.12 -25.25
N ARG A 14 -6.61 -11.33 -25.81
CA ARG A 14 -5.70 -12.44 -25.43
C ARG A 14 -4.25 -12.15 -25.76
N VAL A 15 -3.95 -11.70 -26.99
CA VAL A 15 -2.58 -11.36 -27.39
C VAL A 15 -2.02 -10.22 -26.55
N ARG A 16 -2.86 -9.22 -26.24
CA ARG A 16 -2.48 -8.11 -25.37
C ARG A 16 -2.25 -8.55 -23.93
N ALA A 17 -3.10 -9.41 -23.38
CA ALA A 17 -2.92 -9.99 -22.06
C ALA A 17 -1.65 -10.85 -21.96
N GLU A 18 -1.34 -11.65 -22.99
CA GLU A 18 -0.10 -12.44 -23.06
C GLU A 18 1.15 -11.56 -23.16
N GLN A 19 1.12 -10.52 -24.00
CA GLN A 19 2.21 -9.57 -24.12
C GLN A 19 2.42 -8.80 -22.82
N LEU A 20 1.35 -8.34 -22.18
CA LEU A 20 1.41 -7.71 -20.86
C LEU A 20 1.95 -8.68 -19.82
N ALA A 21 1.49 -9.92 -19.76
CA ALA A 21 1.99 -10.92 -18.81
C ALA A 21 3.49 -11.19 -19.01
N ARG A 22 3.97 -11.28 -20.27
CA ARG A 22 5.40 -11.38 -20.58
C ARG A 22 6.17 -10.14 -20.13
N GLU A 23 5.64 -8.96 -20.38
CA GLU A 23 6.27 -7.70 -20.01
C GLU A 23 6.27 -7.48 -18.47
N TYR A 24 5.19 -7.85 -17.79
CA TYR A 24 5.08 -7.87 -16.34
C TYR A 24 6.04 -8.90 -15.72
N ALA A 25 6.20 -10.08 -16.33
CA ALA A 25 7.14 -11.11 -15.86
C ALA A 25 8.62 -10.72 -16.07
N ARG A 26 8.93 -9.88 -17.08
CA ARG A 26 10.28 -9.35 -17.28
C ARG A 26 10.69 -8.33 -16.21
N ARG A 27 9.73 -7.62 -15.62
CA ARG A 27 10.01 -6.73 -14.50
C ARG A 27 10.12 -7.59 -13.24
N GLU A 28 11.32 -7.66 -12.67
CA GLU A 28 11.55 -8.24 -11.34
C GLU A 28 10.42 -7.79 -10.41
N PRO A 29 9.70 -8.72 -9.75
CA PRO A 29 8.57 -8.34 -8.93
C PRO A 29 9.09 -7.45 -7.79
N TYR A 30 8.59 -6.23 -7.71
CA TYR A 30 9.01 -5.31 -6.64
C TYR A 30 8.71 -5.94 -5.28
N GLN A 31 9.75 -6.08 -4.45
CA GLN A 31 9.69 -6.71 -3.13
C GLN A 31 9.86 -5.67 -2.01
N PRO A 32 8.78 -4.99 -1.56
CA PRO A 32 8.83 -4.00 -0.49
C PRO A 32 9.55 -4.46 0.77
N PHE A 33 9.35 -5.71 1.17
CA PHE A 33 9.97 -6.25 2.38
C PHE A 33 11.50 -6.25 2.30
N LEU A 34 12.07 -6.64 1.15
CA LEU A 34 13.53 -6.64 0.97
C LEU A 34 14.12 -5.23 1.01
N VAL A 35 13.42 -4.24 0.44
CA VAL A 35 13.82 -2.83 0.51
C VAL A 35 13.91 -2.38 1.97
N VAL A 36 12.90 -2.69 2.79
CA VAL A 36 12.93 -2.36 4.23
C VAL A 36 14.03 -3.14 4.96
N ALA A 37 14.22 -4.42 4.65
CA ALA A 37 15.22 -5.27 5.31
C ALA A 37 16.67 -4.82 5.05
N GLN A 38 16.96 -4.35 3.83
CA GLN A 38 18.29 -3.85 3.46
C GLN A 38 18.64 -2.54 4.17
N HIS A 39 17.69 -1.59 4.25
CA HIS A 39 17.95 -0.29 4.87
C HIS A 39 17.77 -0.32 6.40
N TYR A 40 16.78 -1.07 6.90
CA TYR A 40 16.35 -1.06 8.30
C TYR A 40 16.02 -2.48 8.81
N PRO A 41 17.03 -3.34 9.04
CA PRO A 41 16.82 -4.73 9.45
C PRO A 41 16.06 -4.87 10.78
N ARG A 42 16.16 -3.89 11.69
CA ARG A 42 15.38 -3.89 12.94
C ARG A 42 13.88 -3.68 12.70
N ILE A 43 13.53 -2.86 11.70
CA ILE A 43 12.13 -2.62 11.32
C ILE A 43 11.59 -3.87 10.62
N ALA A 44 12.36 -4.45 9.68
CA ALA A 44 11.95 -5.67 8.99
C ALA A 44 11.67 -6.83 9.97
N ARG A 45 12.54 -7.02 10.99
CA ARG A 45 12.31 -8.03 12.02
C ARG A 45 11.03 -7.78 12.83
N ALA A 46 10.72 -6.52 13.14
CA ALA A 46 9.47 -6.18 13.81
C ALA A 46 8.26 -6.45 12.92
N ILE A 47 8.38 -6.18 11.60
CA ILE A 47 7.35 -6.49 10.61
C ILE A 47 7.11 -8.01 10.56
N GLU A 48 8.15 -8.84 10.50
CA GLU A 48 7.99 -10.30 10.51
C GLU A 48 7.28 -10.81 11.77
N GLN A 49 7.58 -10.22 12.92
CA GLN A 49 7.01 -10.64 14.21
C GLN A 49 5.55 -10.21 14.38
N LEU A 50 5.18 -9.05 13.85
CA LEU A 50 3.84 -8.47 14.02
C LEU A 50 2.90 -8.83 12.85
N TRP A 51 3.39 -9.48 11.78
CA TRP A 51 2.59 -9.69 10.58
C TRP A 51 1.36 -10.56 10.87
N GLY A 52 0.18 -10.05 10.50
CA GLY A 52 -1.10 -10.70 10.79
C GLY A 52 -1.60 -10.48 12.22
N ALA A 53 -0.99 -9.57 12.97
CA ALA A 53 -1.50 -9.09 14.24
C ALA A 53 -2.09 -7.67 14.09
N PRO A 54 -3.17 -7.32 14.80
CA PRO A 54 -3.75 -5.97 14.73
C PRO A 54 -2.78 -4.87 15.20
N GLU A 55 -1.78 -5.21 16.01
CA GLU A 55 -0.72 -4.31 16.43
C GLU A 55 0.16 -3.82 15.26
N MET A 56 0.17 -4.53 14.14
CA MET A 56 0.93 -4.16 12.95
C MET A 56 0.44 -2.84 12.35
N ASP A 57 -0.86 -2.62 12.27
CA ASP A 57 -1.40 -1.37 11.68
C ASP A 57 -0.94 -0.16 12.50
N ARG A 58 -1.02 -0.25 13.83
CA ARG A 58 -0.48 0.76 14.76
C ARG A 58 1.04 0.90 14.67
N PHE A 59 1.75 -0.15 14.28
CA PHE A 59 3.19 -0.09 14.07
C PHE A 59 3.51 0.69 12.78
N PHE A 60 2.80 0.44 11.68
CA PHE A 60 2.94 1.23 10.45
C PHE A 60 2.56 2.69 10.65
N ASP A 61 1.45 2.98 11.35
CA ASP A 61 1.04 4.36 11.64
C ASP A 61 2.14 5.12 12.38
N ARG A 62 2.77 4.51 13.39
CA ARG A 62 3.89 5.14 14.12
C ARG A 62 5.16 5.33 13.28
N LEU A 63 5.34 4.54 12.23
CA LEU A 63 6.48 4.69 11.32
C LEU A 63 6.22 5.76 10.25
N LEU A 64 4.97 5.91 9.81
CA LEU A 64 4.57 6.78 8.71
C LEU A 64 4.12 8.17 9.19
N ILE A 65 3.50 8.25 10.36
CA ILE A 65 2.99 9.50 10.95
C ILE A 65 4.08 10.09 11.85
N ASP A 66 4.66 11.20 11.42
CA ASP A 66 5.62 11.99 12.20
C ASP A 66 4.88 12.92 13.16
N GLU A 67 4.95 12.64 14.46
CA GLU A 67 4.43 13.55 15.49
C GLU A 67 5.52 14.33 16.23
N ARG A 68 6.81 14.13 15.90
CA ARG A 68 7.91 14.53 16.80
C ARG A 68 9.01 15.37 16.17
N GLY A 69 8.98 15.63 14.86
CA GLY A 69 9.69 16.73 14.20
C GLY A 69 11.23 16.69 14.24
N ASN A 70 11.85 15.62 14.75
CA ASN A 70 13.31 15.53 14.93
C ASN A 70 13.93 14.20 14.46
N ARG A 71 13.48 13.66 13.32
CA ARG A 71 14.13 12.52 12.65
C ARG A 71 14.52 12.85 11.22
N ALA A 72 15.60 12.25 10.74
CA ALA A 72 16.16 12.40 9.39
C ALA A 72 15.27 11.86 8.25
N GLY A 73 14.02 11.49 8.53
CA GLY A 73 13.12 10.83 7.58
C GLY A 73 13.57 9.42 7.17
N PHE A 74 12.77 8.78 6.32
CA PHE A 74 13.14 7.58 5.58
C PHE A 74 13.48 7.95 4.13
N PRO A 75 14.39 7.22 3.48
CA PRO A 75 14.54 7.31 2.04
C PRO A 75 13.20 7.06 1.33
N PRO A 76 12.92 7.75 0.21
CA PRO A 76 11.62 7.66 -0.48
C PRO A 76 11.25 6.22 -0.88
N GLU A 77 12.24 5.41 -1.27
CA GLU A 77 12.06 4.00 -1.61
C GLU A 77 11.60 3.15 -0.40
N VAL A 78 12.04 3.50 0.81
CA VAL A 78 11.64 2.84 2.04
C VAL A 78 10.25 3.28 2.45
N VAL A 79 9.90 4.57 2.30
CA VAL A 79 8.54 5.07 2.54
C VAL A 79 7.56 4.36 1.62
N GLN A 80 7.86 4.26 0.33
CA GLN A 80 7.02 3.55 -0.64
C GLN A 80 6.85 2.07 -0.26
N ALA A 81 7.93 1.42 0.16
CA ALA A 81 7.88 0.04 0.62
C ALA A 81 6.99 -0.13 1.87
N LEU A 82 7.12 0.76 2.86
CA LEU A 82 6.31 0.74 4.08
C LEU A 82 4.82 0.98 3.79
N LEU A 83 4.50 1.93 2.91
CA LEU A 83 3.11 2.18 2.48
C LEU A 83 2.50 0.94 1.80
N LEU A 84 3.25 0.29 0.90
CA LEU A 84 2.79 -0.92 0.22
C LEU A 84 2.59 -2.10 1.19
N LEU A 85 3.49 -2.25 2.16
CA LEU A 85 3.35 -3.28 3.20
C LEU A 85 2.14 -3.03 4.09
N SER A 86 1.91 -1.78 4.51
CA SER A 86 0.72 -1.39 5.27
C SER A 86 -0.57 -1.69 4.51
N SER A 87 -0.67 -1.25 3.25
CA SER A 87 -1.84 -1.53 2.41
C SER A 87 -2.10 -3.03 2.22
N ARG A 88 -1.05 -3.82 2.00
CA ARG A 88 -1.17 -5.30 1.89
C ARG A 88 -1.63 -5.93 3.19
N HIS A 89 -1.14 -5.46 4.33
CA HIS A 89 -1.59 -5.93 5.63
C HIS A 89 -3.08 -5.64 5.82
N GLN A 90 -3.53 -4.42 5.57
CA GLN A 90 -4.95 -4.05 5.70
C GLN A 90 -5.88 -4.83 4.76
N GLN A 91 -5.42 -5.10 3.53
CA GLN A 91 -6.17 -5.92 2.57
C GLN A 91 -6.28 -7.38 3.01
N ALA A 92 -5.17 -7.96 3.49
CA ALA A 92 -5.12 -9.34 3.93
C ALA A 92 -5.82 -9.56 5.27
N PHE A 93 -5.72 -8.59 6.17
CA PHE A 93 -6.24 -8.62 7.51
C PHE A 93 -7.15 -7.40 7.73
N ARG A 94 -8.45 -7.61 7.52
CA ARG A 94 -9.46 -6.57 7.77
C ARG A 94 -9.67 -6.40 9.28
N TYR A 95 -8.71 -5.76 9.95
CA TYR A 95 -8.93 -5.21 11.27
C TYR A 95 -9.63 -3.86 11.07
N HIS A 96 -10.89 -3.76 11.48
CA HIS A 96 -11.57 -2.47 11.54
C HIS A 96 -10.85 -1.61 12.58
N THR A 97 -9.98 -0.70 12.14
CA THR A 97 -9.40 0.30 13.05
C THR A 97 -10.45 1.39 13.27
N PRO A 98 -10.81 1.72 14.53
CA PRO A 98 -11.79 2.79 14.85
C PRO A 98 -11.41 4.20 14.36
N ALA A 99 -10.22 4.38 13.78
CA ALA A 99 -9.75 5.66 13.25
C ALA A 99 -10.63 6.17 12.08
N ASP A 100 -11.31 5.28 11.35
CA ASP A 100 -12.23 5.66 10.26
C ASP A 100 -13.62 6.13 10.73
N VAL A 101 -13.94 6.07 12.02
CA VAL A 101 -15.27 6.45 12.52
C VAL A 101 -15.45 7.98 12.61
N TRP A 102 -14.37 8.76 12.59
CA TRP A 102 -14.43 10.22 12.81
C TRP A 102 -14.36 11.09 11.55
N ILE A 103 -14.33 10.54 10.34
CA ILE A 103 -14.28 11.34 9.09
C ILE A 103 -15.68 11.58 8.47
N SER A 104 -16.76 11.05 9.05
CA SER A 104 -18.10 11.23 8.47
C SER A 104 -19.22 11.56 9.48
N ASP A 105 -18.92 12.27 10.57
CA ASP A 105 -19.97 12.87 11.40
C ASP A 105 -20.09 14.40 11.16
N PRO A 106 -21.02 14.86 10.29
CA PRO A 106 -21.30 16.28 10.10
C PRO A 106 -22.02 16.94 11.29
N THR A 107 -22.24 16.25 12.42
CA THR A 107 -23.02 16.80 13.55
C THR A 107 -22.23 17.56 14.61
N VAL A 108 -20.90 17.68 14.51
CA VAL A 108 -20.10 18.59 15.37
C VAL A 108 -20.23 20.03 14.89
N SER A 109 -21.46 20.55 14.87
CA SER A 109 -21.76 21.95 14.59
C SER A 109 -23.02 22.39 15.32
N ARG A 110 -22.97 22.42 16.66
CA ARG A 110 -23.81 23.34 17.45
C ARG A 110 -23.36 23.44 18.89
N ARG A 111 -22.69 24.55 19.24
CA ARG A 111 -22.97 25.42 20.41
C ARG A 111 -21.73 26.24 20.78
N ALA A 112 -21.60 27.39 20.12
CA ALA A 112 -21.04 28.58 20.76
C ALA A 112 -22.09 29.68 20.61
N ALA A 113 -23.09 29.63 21.50
CA ALA A 113 -23.99 30.73 21.75
C ALA A 113 -24.04 30.88 23.27
N ARG A 114 -23.30 31.87 23.78
CA ARG A 114 -23.60 32.61 25.00
C ARG A 114 -22.75 33.86 25.03
#